data_AF-A0A7G6WQL2-F1
#
_entry.id   AF-A0A7G6WQL2-F1
#
_cell.length_a   1.000
_cell.length_b   1.000
_cell.length_c   1.000
_cell.angle_alpha   90.00
_cell.angle_beta   90.00
_cell.angle_gamma   90.00
#
_symmetry.space_group_name_H-M   'P 1'
#
loop_
_entity.id
_entity.type
_entity.pdbx_description
1 polymer ?
#
loop_
_entity_poly.entity_id
_entity_poly.type
_entity_poly.pdbx_seq_one_letter_code
_entity_poly.pdbx_strand_id
1 'polypeptide(L)' 'MNRVGGSGWDDVQVGDKVQLIGRGRPEYVGLVDARTAEGDIIWVHDPVDGRRLFHIQDGYELQLVAS' A
#
# COMPACT_ATOMS: atom_id res chain seq x y z
N MET A 1 -6.57 16.56 11.95
CA MET A 1 -5.97 16.09 10.69
C MET A 1 -6.42 14.65 10.52
N ASN A 2 -7.45 14.39 9.72
CA ASN A 2 -7.94 13.03 9.49
C ASN A 2 -7.12 12.46 8.32
N ARG A 3 -6.25 11.49 8.60
CA ARG A 3 -5.60 10.70 7.54
C ARG A 3 -6.70 10.01 6.75
N VAL A 4 -6.86 10.35 5.47
CA VAL A 4 -7.78 9.66 4.56
C VAL A 4 -7.03 8.46 3.98
N GLY A 5 -6.78 7.49 4.85
CA GLY A 5 -6.20 6.19 4.51
C GLY A 5 -6.66 5.23 5.58
N GLY A 6 -7.45 4.23 5.17
CA GLY A 6 -8.01 3.25 6.09
C GLY A 6 -6.92 2.53 6.90
N SER A 7 -7.35 1.91 7.99
CA SER A 7 -6.58 1.19 9.01
C SER A 7 -5.48 0.20 8.54
N GLY A 8 -5.37 -0.10 7.25
CA GLY A 8 -4.32 -0.97 6.70
C GLY A 8 -2.94 -0.31 6.57
N TRP A 9 -2.87 1.02 6.39
CA TRP A 9 -1.60 1.73 6.19
C TRP A 9 -0.66 1.68 7.41
N ASP A 10 -1.22 1.67 8.62
CA ASP A 10 -0.43 1.59 9.85
C ASP A 10 0.14 0.17 10.06
N ASP A 11 -0.62 -0.86 9.70
CA ASP A 11 -0.34 -2.27 10.01
C ASP A 11 0.70 -2.90 9.08
N VAL A 12 0.79 -2.44 7.83
CA VAL A 12 1.62 -3.05 6.78
C VAL A 12 3.12 -3.03 7.06
N GLN A 13 3.80 -4.16 6.94
CA GLN A 13 5.24 -4.29 7.11
C GLN A 13 5.95 -4.59 5.78
N VAL A 14 7.26 -4.37 5.75
CA VAL A 14 8.09 -4.81 4.62
C VAL A 14 8.01 -6.32 4.49
N GLY A 15 7.72 -6.79 3.29
CA GLY A 15 7.47 -8.20 2.96
C GLY A 15 5.99 -8.58 2.90
N ASP A 16 5.08 -7.74 3.40
CA ASP A 16 3.64 -8.04 3.33
C ASP A 16 3.12 -7.93 1.90
N LYS A 17 2.22 -8.86 1.54
CA LYS A 17 1.46 -8.77 0.30
C LYS A 17 0.26 -7.87 0.51
N VAL A 18 0.15 -6.84 -0.32
CA VAL A 18 -0.90 -5.84 -0.25
C VAL A 18 -1.65 -5.70 -1.56
N GLN A 19 -2.90 -5.28 -1.44
CA GLN A 19 -3.73 -4.82 -2.53
C GLN A 19 -4.09 -3.36 -2.29
N LEU A 20 -3.79 -2.51 -3.28
CA LEU A 20 -4.18 -1.11 -3.32
C LEU A 20 -5.47 -0.97 -4.15
N ILE A 21 -6.47 -0.37 -3.52
CA ILE A 21 -7.79 -0.15 -4.10
C ILE A 21 -7.96 1.35 -4.31
N GLY A 22 -8.04 1.76 -5.58
CA GLY A 22 -8.29 3.15 -5.96
C GLY A 22 -9.72 3.29 -6.50
N ARG A 23 -10.44 4.32 -6.03
CA ARG A 23 -11.82 4.60 -6.47
C ARG A 23 -12.76 3.38 -6.38
N GLY A 24 -12.57 2.53 -5.35
CA GLY A 24 -13.35 1.32 -5.12
C GLY A 24 -13.02 0.13 -6.03
N ARG A 25 -11.90 0.16 -6.76
CA ARG A 25 -11.44 -0.95 -7.61
C ARG A 25 -10.00 -1.36 -7.27
N PRO A 26 -9.66 -2.65 -7.31
CA PRO A 26 -8.27 -3.07 -7.15
C PRO A 26 -7.45 -2.53 -8.32
N GLU A 27 -6.48 -1.67 -8.01
CA GLU A 27 -5.59 -1.06 -9.00
C GLU A 27 -4.22 -1.73 -9.04
N TYR A 28 -3.74 -2.22 -7.88
CA TYR A 28 -2.40 -2.79 -7.79
C TYR A 28 -2.29 -3.84 -6.70
N VAL A 29 -1.50 -4.89 -6.94
CA VAL A 29 -1.20 -5.95 -5.96
C VAL A 29 0.31 -6.20 -6.00
N GLY A 30 0.94 -6.33 -4.85
CA GLY A 30 2.37 -6.64 -4.77
C GLY A 30 2.87 -6.78 -3.34
N LEU A 31 4.18 -6.92 -3.18
CA LEU A 31 4.85 -7.01 -1.89
C LEU A 31 5.39 -5.66 -1.46
N VAL A 32 5.24 -5.28 -0.19
CA VAL A 32 5.87 -4.05 0.32
C VAL A 32 7.37 -4.24 0.37
N ASP A 33 8.09 -3.45 -0.41
CA ASP A 33 9.55 -3.41 -0.48
C ASP A 33 10.15 -2.49 0.60
N ALA A 34 9.51 -1.34 0.85
CA ALA A 34 9.93 -0.38 1.87
C ALA A 34 8.76 0.47 2.36
N ARG A 35 8.87 1.08 3.55
CA ARG A 35 7.94 2.10 4.05
C ARG A 35 8.69 3.24 4.75
N THR A 36 8.12 4.44 4.76
CA THR A 36 8.61 5.53 5.63
C THR A 36 8.31 5.22 7.10
N ALA A 37 9.09 5.81 8.00
CA ALA A 37 8.93 5.63 9.44
C ALA A 37 7.53 6.06 9.94
N GLU A 38 6.95 7.07 9.29
CA GLU A 38 5.60 7.57 9.60
C GLU A 38 4.50 6.72 8.95
N GLY A 39 4.83 5.83 8.02
CA GLY A 39 3.87 4.96 7.34
C GLY A 39 3.06 5.61 6.22
N ASP A 40 3.27 6.90 5.95
CA ASP A 40 2.52 7.63 4.93
C ASP A 40 2.91 7.27 3.49
N ILE A 41 4.09 6.66 3.30
CA ILE A 41 4.58 6.23 1.98
C ILE A 41 5.04 4.78 2.06
N ILE A 42 4.61 4.00 1.08
CA ILE A 42 5.10 2.65 0.87
C ILE A 42 5.64 2.50 -0.55
N TRP A 43 6.58 1.59 -0.71
CA TRP A 43 6.99 1.08 -1.99
C TRP A 43 6.51 -0.34 -2.11
N VAL A 44 5.78 -0.64 -3.19
CA VAL A 44 5.27 -1.97 -3.48
C VAL A 44 5.97 -2.48 -4.74
N HIS A 45 6.51 -3.69 -4.66
CA HIS A 45 7.13 -4.40 -5.76
C HIS A 45 6.21 -5.50 -6.27
N ASP A 46 5.92 -5.45 -7.57
CA ASP A 46 5.33 -6.53 -8.32
C ASP A 46 6.40 -7.11 -9.28
N PRO A 47 6.53 -8.44 -9.38
CA PRO A 47 7.54 -9.05 -10.25
C PRO A 47 7.32 -8.80 -11.74
N VAL A 48 6.12 -8.37 -12.17
CA VAL A 48 5.78 -8.06 -13.57
C VAL A 48 5.95 -6.57 -13.87
N ASP A 49 5.43 -5.71 -12.99
CA ASP A 49 5.38 -4.24 -13.17
C ASP A 49 6.52 -3.47 -12.47
N GLY A 50 7.36 -4.17 -11.71
CA GLY A 50 8.48 -3.59 -10.97
C GLY A 50 8.04 -2.89 -9.69
N ARG A 51 8.86 -1.95 -9.21
CA ARG A 51 8.63 -1.21 -7.95
C ARG A 51 7.87 0.09 -8.21
N ARG A 52 6.80 0.34 -7.46
CA ARG A 52 6.03 1.59 -7.45
C ARG A 52 5.93 2.19 -6.05
N LEU A 53 5.78 3.51 -6.00
CA LEU A 53 5.58 4.28 -4.77
C LEU A 53 4.11 4.66 -4.65
N PHE A 54 3.56 4.55 -3.44
CA PHE A 54 2.20 4.99 -3.11
C PHE A 54 2.19 5.83 -1.83
N HIS A 55 1.44 6.93 -1.85
CA HIS A 55 1.28 7.83 -0.71
C HIS A 55 -0.15 7.69 -0.14
N ILE A 56 -0.31 7.73 1.18
CA ILE A 56 -1.61 7.61 1.84
C ILE A 56 -2.63 8.67 1.36
N GLN A 57 -2.13 9.86 1.02
CA GLN A 57 -2.95 10.96 0.49
C GLN A 57 -3.39 10.81 -0.97
N ASP A 58 -2.87 9.82 -1.70
CA ASP A 58 -3.33 9.53 -3.06
C ASP A 58 -4.77 8.98 -3.08
N GLY A 59 -5.31 8.63 -1.89
CA GLY A 59 -6.68 8.15 -1.74
C GLY A 59 -6.83 6.66 -2.04
N TYR A 60 -5.72 5.90 -1.99
CA TYR A 60 -5.76 4.45 -2.06
C TYR A 60 -6.15 3.85 -0.70
N GLU A 61 -7.04 2.89 -0.74
CA GLU A 61 -7.26 1.98 0.37
C GLU A 61 -6.25 0.84 0.28
N LEU A 62 -5.59 0.54 1.39
CA LEU A 62 -4.63 -0.55 1.49
C LEU A 62 -5.24 -1.72 2.25
N GLN A 63 -5.18 -2.91 1.65
CA GLN A 63 -5.61 -4.16 2.28
C GLN A 63 -4.49 -5.19 2.26
N LEU A 64 -4.27 -5.85 3.40
CA LEU A 64 -3.41 -7.03 3.45
C LEU A 64 -4.09 -8.19 2.71
N VAL A 65 -3.31 -8.88 1.89
CA VAL A 65 -3.75 -10.07 1.17
C VAL A 65 -3.10 -11.25 1.86
N ALA A 66 -3.91 -12.14 2.44
CA ALA A 66 -3.41 -13.41 2.93
C ALA A 66 -2.78 -14.17 1.75
N SER A 67 -1.51 -14.54 1.91
CA SER A 67 -0.74 -15.35 0.96
C SER A 67 -1.28 -16.77 0.86
#